data_AF-A0A2G5UX30-F1
#
_entry.id   AF-A0A2G5UX30-F1
#
_cell.length_a   1.000
_cell.length_b   1.000
_cell.length_c   1.000
_cell.angle_alpha   90.00
_cell.angle_beta   90.00
_cell.angle_gamma   90.00
#
_symmetry.space_group_name_H-M   'P 1'
#
loop_
_entity.id
_entity.type
_entity.pdbx_description
1 polymer ?
#
loop_
_entity_poly.entity_id
_entity_poly.type
_entity_poly.pdbx_seq_one_letter_code
_entity_poly.pdbx_strand_id
1 'polypeptide(L)'
;MTTIILVILGQWFEILVAKIILLPYQMGFWTVGEARVFQLWITNDPKEMPQVEKSEELTPLFISGILFLHYAFTLTFSVFILTCERACATFFIKDYEKKPRAYICITLLFLTHLTCFSLSCLATCEIMNFTTGVAISGIFIIGAVLIYFIILHINIGIQKRLADHDKQQSYYSLAIRFQAKENARSLELAKKVVLFASFAILCGMALLIVTALHLVDNHISTFVIFAEAAFNLNPLFIVPVGMYSVPTWRERFFKSVPIFQKLRTRKSNSKVSDTVEKNEAAKESEIYFNQLSAAWR
;
A
#
# COMPACT_ATOMS: atom_id res chain seq x y z
N MET A 1 -11.77 -3.43 -1.22
CA MET A 1 -10.71 -2.51 -0.80
C MET A 1 -10.31 -2.66 0.66
N THR A 2 -11.23 -2.53 1.62
CA THR A 2 -10.92 -2.58 3.07
C THR A 2 -10.16 -3.84 3.49
N THR A 3 -10.58 -5.02 3.01
CA THR A 3 -9.90 -6.29 3.29
C THR A 3 -8.45 -6.29 2.81
N ILE A 4 -8.18 -5.76 1.62
CA ILE A 4 -6.83 -5.66 1.05
C ILE A 4 -5.95 -4.78 1.96
N ILE A 5 -6.46 -3.62 2.37
CA ILE A 5 -5.73 -2.70 3.25
C ILE A 5 -5.44 -3.35 4.60
N LEU A 6 -6.42 -4.04 5.20
CA LEU A 6 -6.23 -4.74 6.48
C LEU A 6 -5.17 -5.83 6.39
N VAL A 7 -5.17 -6.62 5.31
CA VAL A 7 -4.16 -7.65 5.08
C VAL A 7 -2.78 -7.02 4.89
N ILE A 8 -2.65 -5.98 4.06
CA ILE A 8 -1.37 -5.27 3.86
C ILE A 8 -0.83 -4.70 5.18
N LEU A 9 -1.68 -4.07 6.00
CA LEU A 9 -1.27 -3.57 7.32
C LEU A 9 -0.90 -4.70 8.27
N GLY A 10 -1.64 -5.81 8.23
CA GLY A 10 -1.34 -7.01 9.00
C GLY A 10 0.03 -7.62 8.66
N GLN A 11 0.51 -7.48 7.43
CA GLN A 11 1.83 -7.98 7.06
C GLN A 11 3.00 -7.27 7.76
N TRP A 12 2.75 -6.13 8.39
CA TRP A 12 3.76 -5.52 9.25
C TRP A 12 4.16 -6.45 10.43
N PHE A 13 3.28 -7.34 10.88
CA PHE A 13 3.65 -8.31 11.90
C PHE A 13 4.64 -9.37 11.39
N GLU A 14 4.67 -9.65 10.09
CA GLU A 14 5.61 -10.59 9.48
C GLU A 14 7.05 -10.06 9.57
N ILE A 15 7.25 -8.78 9.19
CA ILE A 15 8.56 -8.14 9.29
C ILE A 15 8.99 -7.96 10.75
N LEU A 16 8.04 -7.74 11.67
CA LEU A 16 8.35 -7.71 13.11
C LEU A 16 8.92 -9.05 13.57
N VAL A 17 8.30 -10.17 13.18
CA VAL A 17 8.80 -11.51 13.50
C VAL A 17 10.19 -11.75 12.90
N ALA A 18 10.39 -11.40 11.62
CA ALA A 18 11.70 -11.49 10.98
C ALA A 18 12.76 -10.68 11.75
N LYS A 19 12.44 -9.44 12.16
CA LYS A 19 13.39 -8.60 12.91
C LYS A 19 13.67 -9.15 14.30
N ILE A 20 12.69 -9.73 15.00
CA ILE A 20 12.94 -10.39 16.29
C ILE A 20 13.98 -11.53 16.13
N ILE A 21 13.94 -12.26 15.02
CA ILE A 21 14.92 -13.32 14.73
C ILE A 21 16.28 -12.73 14.34
N LEU A 22 16.33 -11.71 13.49
CA LEU A 22 17.58 -11.11 12.99
C LEU A 22 18.33 -10.25 14.01
N LEU A 23 17.63 -9.51 14.87
CA LEU A 23 18.23 -8.50 15.76
C LEU A 23 19.33 -9.06 16.69
N PRO A 24 19.17 -10.23 17.33
CA PRO A 24 20.25 -10.82 18.13
C PRO A 24 21.55 -11.05 17.35
N TYR A 25 21.45 -11.41 16.07
CA TYR A 25 22.62 -11.59 15.20
C TYR A 25 23.20 -10.25 14.75
N GLN A 26 22.36 -9.28 14.40
CA GLN A 26 22.79 -7.93 14.01
C GLN A 26 23.47 -7.17 15.16
N MET A 27 23.05 -7.41 16.41
CA MET A 27 23.63 -6.82 17.62
C MET A 27 24.86 -7.58 18.13
N GLY A 28 25.16 -8.75 17.57
CA GLY A 28 26.28 -9.61 18.00
C GLY A 28 26.03 -10.36 19.31
N PHE A 29 24.78 -10.47 19.78
CA PHE A 29 24.42 -11.35 20.90
C PHE A 29 24.52 -12.82 20.51
N TRP A 30 24.20 -13.13 19.26
CA TRP A 30 24.42 -14.44 18.63
C TRP A 30 25.32 -14.29 17.41
N THR A 31 26.19 -15.27 17.19
CA THR A 31 27.13 -15.30 16.07
C THR A 31 26.92 -16.61 15.31
N VAL A 32 27.12 -16.57 14.00
CA VAL A 32 27.05 -17.74 13.14
C VAL A 32 28.44 -17.92 12.51
N GLY A 33 29.12 -18.99 12.87
CA GLY A 33 30.53 -19.17 12.54
C GLY A 33 31.45 -18.22 13.31
N GLU A 34 32.03 -17.24 12.62
CA GLU A 34 32.95 -16.27 13.21
C GLU A 34 32.23 -15.17 14.01
N ALA A 35 32.91 -14.63 15.04
CA ALA A 35 32.41 -13.53 15.87
C ALA A 35 32.54 -12.17 15.14
N ARG A 36 31.86 -12.04 14.00
CA ARG A 36 31.80 -10.81 13.21
C ARG A 36 30.35 -10.39 13.04
N VAL A 37 30.14 -9.07 13.02
CA VAL A 37 28.82 -8.49 12.72
C VAL A 37 28.63 -8.49 11.20
N PHE A 38 27.61 -9.18 10.72
CA PHE A 38 27.22 -9.17 9.31
C PHE A 38 26.14 -8.10 9.08
N GLN A 39 26.48 -7.08 8.28
CA GLN A 39 25.55 -5.99 7.90
C GLN A 39 25.37 -5.87 6.39
N LEU A 40 26.10 -6.65 5.59
CA LEU A 40 25.91 -6.65 4.14
C LEU A 40 24.68 -7.46 3.76
N TRP A 41 23.86 -6.89 2.88
CA TRP A 41 22.69 -7.55 2.32
C TRP A 41 23.06 -8.54 1.21
N ILE A 42 24.18 -8.30 0.54
CA ILE A 42 24.74 -9.14 -0.50
C ILE A 42 26.26 -9.03 -0.45
N THR A 43 26.94 -10.15 -0.66
CA THR A 43 28.38 -10.18 -0.93
C THR A 43 28.65 -11.34 -1.88
N ASN A 44 29.56 -11.14 -2.82
CA ASN A 44 30.05 -12.21 -3.69
C ASN A 44 31.39 -12.77 -3.19
N ASP A 45 31.98 -12.17 -2.15
CA ASP A 45 33.24 -12.64 -1.58
C ASP A 45 32.94 -13.72 -0.52
N PRO A 46 33.35 -14.98 -0.74
CA PRO A 46 33.16 -16.04 0.25
C PRO A 46 33.79 -15.71 1.60
N LYS A 47 34.83 -14.87 1.64
CA LYS A 47 35.50 -14.45 2.89
C LYS A 47 34.65 -13.51 3.75
N GLU A 48 33.67 -12.84 3.16
CA GLU A 48 32.73 -11.98 3.86
C GLU A 48 31.45 -12.73 4.29
N MET A 49 31.27 -13.97 3.82
CA MET A 49 30.17 -14.83 4.20
C MET A 49 30.47 -15.60 5.50
N PRO A 50 29.48 -15.80 6.37
CA PRO A 50 29.64 -16.60 7.58
C PRO A 50 30.07 -18.03 7.23
N GLN A 51 31.20 -18.46 7.78
CA GLN A 51 31.72 -19.82 7.61
C GLN A 51 31.13 -20.72 8.69
N VAL A 52 30.31 -21.70 8.29
CA VAL A 52 29.52 -22.51 9.23
C VAL A 52 29.79 -23.99 9.01
N GLU A 53 30.04 -24.73 10.09
CA GLU A 53 30.25 -26.19 10.03
C GLU A 53 28.93 -26.96 9.84
N LYS A 54 27.82 -26.44 10.38
CA LYS A 54 26.48 -27.04 10.32
C LYS A 54 25.48 -26.11 9.66
N SER A 55 24.85 -26.59 8.58
CA SER A 55 23.78 -25.87 7.88
C SER A 55 22.60 -25.46 8.79
N GLU A 56 22.35 -26.23 9.86
CA GLU A 56 21.27 -25.97 10.81
C GLU A 56 21.38 -24.60 11.51
N GLU A 57 22.60 -24.09 11.73
CA GLU A 57 22.83 -22.80 12.38
C GLU A 57 22.37 -21.61 11.52
N LEU A 58 22.26 -21.81 10.20
CA LEU A 58 21.74 -20.81 9.26
C LEU A 58 20.22 -20.81 9.16
N THR A 59 19.53 -21.84 9.69
CA THR A 59 18.07 -21.98 9.57
C THR A 59 17.30 -20.75 10.07
N PRO A 60 17.61 -20.17 11.24
CA PRO A 60 16.89 -18.97 11.70
C PRO A 60 17.09 -17.77 10.78
N LEU A 61 18.30 -17.58 10.27
CA LEU A 61 18.62 -16.51 9.32
C LEU A 61 17.92 -16.72 7.98
N PHE A 62 17.84 -17.97 7.50
CA PHE A 62 17.16 -18.34 6.27
C PHE A 62 15.65 -18.09 6.36
N ILE A 63 14.99 -18.56 7.43
CA ILE A 63 13.57 -18.30 7.68
C ILE A 63 13.32 -16.80 7.77
N SER A 64 14.16 -16.08 8.52
CA SER A 64 14.02 -14.64 8.65
C SER A 64 14.23 -13.89 7.34
N GLY A 65 15.16 -14.34 6.48
CA GLY A 65 15.38 -13.80 5.15
C GLY A 65 14.15 -13.95 4.26
N ILE A 66 13.52 -15.14 4.28
CA ILE A 66 12.28 -15.40 3.53
C ILE A 66 11.14 -14.48 4.01
N LEU A 67 10.94 -14.37 5.33
CA LEU A 67 9.88 -13.50 5.88
C LEU A 67 10.13 -12.03 5.54
N PHE A 68 11.38 -11.58 5.66
CA PHE A 68 11.78 -10.21 5.32
C PHE A 68 11.50 -9.90 3.84
N LEU A 69 11.95 -10.77 2.93
CA LEU A 69 11.79 -10.58 1.49
C LEU A 69 10.33 -10.77 1.04
N HIS A 70 9.58 -11.67 1.68
CA HIS A 70 8.15 -11.83 1.39
C HIS A 70 7.38 -10.55 1.75
N TYR A 71 7.69 -9.92 2.89
CA TYR A 71 7.14 -8.61 3.24
C TYR A 71 7.54 -7.52 2.22
N ALA A 72 8.81 -7.48 1.79
CA ALA A 72 9.30 -6.52 0.79
C ALA A 72 8.63 -6.63 -0.58
N PHE A 73 8.50 -7.85 -1.09
CA PHE A 73 7.75 -8.08 -2.31
C PHE A 73 6.27 -7.77 -2.11
N THR A 74 5.66 -8.14 -0.98
CA THR A 74 4.25 -7.83 -0.72
C THR A 74 3.99 -6.32 -0.67
N LEU A 75 4.85 -5.54 -0.02
CA LEU A 75 4.75 -4.07 -0.02
C LEU A 75 4.85 -3.49 -1.42
N THR A 76 5.76 -4.01 -2.25
CA THR A 76 5.91 -3.59 -3.65
C THR A 76 4.63 -3.89 -4.45
N PHE A 77 4.13 -5.13 -4.35
CA PHE A 77 2.92 -5.56 -5.05
C PHE A 77 1.63 -5.00 -4.44
N SER A 78 1.68 -4.39 -3.25
CA SER A 78 0.52 -3.79 -2.58
C SER A 78 -0.12 -2.65 -3.39
N VAL A 79 0.70 -1.85 -4.08
CA VAL A 79 0.21 -0.81 -4.98
C VAL A 79 -0.48 -1.43 -6.20
N PHE A 80 0.11 -2.50 -6.74
CA PHE A 80 -0.44 -3.22 -7.88
C PHE A 80 -1.80 -3.86 -7.56
N ILE A 81 -1.92 -4.58 -6.45
CA ILE A 81 -3.19 -5.23 -6.07
C ILE A 81 -4.30 -4.21 -5.80
N LEU A 82 -3.98 -3.06 -5.19
CA LEU A 82 -4.94 -1.96 -5.02
C LEU A 82 -5.40 -1.43 -6.39
N THR A 83 -4.47 -1.21 -7.32
CA THR A 83 -4.80 -0.78 -8.69
C THR A 83 -5.66 -1.81 -9.43
N CYS A 84 -5.35 -3.11 -9.34
CA CYS A 84 -6.15 -4.18 -9.94
C CYS A 84 -7.56 -4.22 -9.37
N GLU A 85 -7.71 -4.09 -8.05
CA GLU A 85 -9.04 -4.09 -7.43
C GLU A 85 -9.86 -2.86 -7.87
N ARG A 86 -9.23 -1.69 -8.03
CA ARG A 86 -9.87 -0.50 -8.60
C ARG A 86 -10.22 -0.67 -10.09
N ALA A 87 -9.39 -1.37 -10.87
CA ALA A 87 -9.70 -1.72 -12.26
C ALA A 87 -10.94 -2.60 -12.34
N CYS A 88 -11.03 -3.64 -11.49
CA CYS A 88 -12.20 -4.52 -11.42
C CYS A 88 -13.47 -3.72 -11.02
N ALA A 89 -13.38 -2.83 -10.04
CA ALA A 89 -14.50 -1.97 -9.65
C ALA A 89 -14.99 -1.09 -10.80
N THR A 90 -14.05 -0.56 -11.59
CA THR A 90 -14.36 0.27 -12.78
C THR A 90 -14.96 -0.56 -13.91
N PHE A 91 -14.45 -1.77 -14.15
CA PHE A 91 -14.96 -2.66 -15.20
C PHE A 91 -16.37 -3.16 -14.89
N PHE A 92 -16.63 -3.53 -13.63
CA PHE A 92 -17.93 -4.03 -13.16
C PHE A 92 -18.84 -2.93 -12.60
N ILE A 93 -18.70 -1.69 -13.06
CA ILE A 93 -19.40 -0.52 -12.52
C ILE A 93 -20.93 -0.64 -12.47
N LYS A 94 -21.54 -1.51 -13.29
CA LYS A 94 -23.00 -1.68 -13.37
C LYS A 94 -23.60 -2.48 -12.21
N ASP A 95 -22.80 -3.38 -11.63
CA ASP A 95 -23.28 -4.35 -10.65
C ASP A 95 -22.25 -4.63 -9.53
N TYR A 96 -21.15 -3.87 -9.43
CA TYR A 96 -20.02 -4.13 -8.50
C TYR A 96 -20.50 -4.42 -7.08
N GLU A 97 -21.40 -3.58 -6.55
CA GLU A 97 -21.93 -3.69 -5.20
C GLU A 97 -23.23 -4.51 -5.11
N LYS A 98 -23.86 -4.83 -6.24
CA LYS A 98 -25.10 -5.62 -6.28
C LYS A 98 -24.84 -7.11 -6.08
N LYS A 99 -23.67 -7.59 -6.50
CA LYS A 99 -23.25 -8.98 -6.36
C LYS A 99 -22.10 -9.08 -5.37
N PRO A 100 -22.12 -10.00 -4.40
CA PRO A 100 -21.00 -10.22 -3.50
C PRO A 100 -19.79 -10.71 -4.30
N ARG A 101 -18.81 -9.83 -4.49
CA ARG A 101 -17.58 -10.11 -5.25
C ARG A 101 -16.34 -10.21 -4.38
N ALA A 102 -16.52 -10.66 -3.13
CA ALA A 102 -15.41 -10.89 -2.21
C ALA A 102 -14.35 -11.83 -2.82
N TYR A 103 -14.75 -12.76 -3.69
CA TYR A 103 -13.84 -13.65 -4.40
C TYR A 103 -12.77 -12.90 -5.22
N ILE A 104 -13.07 -11.74 -5.82
CA ILE A 104 -12.08 -10.97 -6.59
C ILE A 104 -10.95 -10.54 -5.66
N CYS A 105 -11.31 -10.00 -4.50
CA CYS A 105 -10.35 -9.59 -3.47
C CYS A 105 -9.54 -10.78 -2.93
N ILE A 106 -10.21 -11.90 -2.64
CA ILE A 106 -9.58 -13.10 -2.09
C ILE A 106 -8.61 -13.72 -3.10
N THR A 107 -9.03 -13.89 -4.35
CA THR A 107 -8.19 -14.42 -5.43
C THR A 107 -6.98 -13.52 -5.68
N LEU A 108 -7.18 -12.20 -5.73
CA LEU A 108 -6.07 -11.26 -5.90
C LEU A 108 -5.06 -11.38 -4.75
N LEU A 109 -5.52 -11.39 -3.50
CA LEU A 109 -4.64 -11.53 -2.33
C LEU A 109 -3.89 -12.87 -2.34
N PHE A 110 -4.60 -13.97 -2.61
CA PHE A 110 -4.00 -15.29 -2.65
C PHE A 110 -2.91 -15.39 -3.73
N LEU A 111 -3.19 -14.95 -4.96
CA LEU A 111 -2.22 -14.97 -6.05
C LEU A 111 -1.02 -14.06 -5.77
N THR A 112 -1.24 -12.87 -5.21
CA THR A 112 -0.15 -11.97 -4.83
C THR A 112 0.73 -12.62 -3.77
N HIS A 113 0.18 -13.14 -2.68
CA HIS A 113 0.96 -13.77 -1.62
C HIS A 113 1.72 -15.01 -2.09
N LEU A 114 1.08 -15.85 -2.90
CA LEU A 114 1.75 -17.00 -3.50
C LEU A 114 2.95 -16.58 -4.37
N THR A 115 2.78 -15.51 -5.15
CA THR A 115 3.84 -14.97 -6.03
C THR A 115 4.97 -14.35 -5.21
N CYS A 116 4.65 -13.49 -4.23
CA CYS A 116 5.64 -12.86 -3.37
C CYS A 116 6.42 -13.89 -2.55
N PHE A 117 5.75 -14.95 -2.05
CA PHE A 117 6.41 -16.01 -1.29
C PHE A 117 7.38 -16.79 -2.19
N SER A 118 6.94 -17.13 -3.41
CA SER A 118 7.80 -17.79 -4.40
C SER A 118 9.02 -16.93 -4.76
N LEU A 119 8.83 -15.63 -5.01
CA LEU A 119 9.93 -14.69 -5.27
C LEU A 119 10.89 -14.57 -4.08
N SER A 120 10.36 -14.58 -2.86
CA SER A 120 11.16 -14.56 -1.64
C SER A 120 12.06 -15.78 -1.52
N CYS A 121 11.51 -16.98 -1.75
CA CYS A 121 12.29 -18.21 -1.76
C CYS A 121 13.36 -18.21 -2.87
N LEU A 122 13.00 -17.80 -4.10
CA LEU A 122 13.94 -17.72 -5.22
C LEU A 122 15.08 -16.73 -4.97
N ALA A 123 14.79 -15.58 -4.35
CA ALA A 123 15.79 -14.58 -3.99
C ALA A 123 16.68 -15.05 -2.83
N THR A 124 16.11 -15.69 -1.80
CA THR A 124 16.88 -16.19 -0.64
C THR A 124 17.81 -17.34 -1.04
N CYS A 125 17.38 -18.21 -1.96
CA CYS A 125 18.21 -19.28 -2.52
C CYS A 125 19.18 -18.80 -3.61
N GLU A 126 19.27 -17.50 -3.88
CA GLU A 126 20.10 -16.89 -4.93
C GLU A 126 19.86 -17.44 -6.36
N ILE A 127 18.73 -18.13 -6.58
CA ILE A 127 18.32 -18.60 -7.92
C ILE A 127 17.97 -17.40 -8.79
N MET A 128 17.38 -16.38 -8.19
CA MET A 128 17.15 -15.07 -8.79
C MET A 128 18.13 -14.07 -8.16
N ASN A 129 18.97 -13.45 -8.99
CA ASN A 129 19.84 -12.38 -8.52
C ASN A 129 19.00 -11.25 -7.88
N PHE A 130 19.38 -10.87 -6.67
CA PHE A 130 18.72 -9.83 -5.87
C PHE A 130 18.50 -8.53 -6.67
N THR A 131 19.54 -8.03 -7.36
CA THR A 131 19.47 -6.79 -8.15
C THR A 131 18.44 -6.91 -9.29
N THR A 132 18.37 -8.07 -9.94
CA THR A 132 17.36 -8.34 -10.97
C THR A 132 15.95 -8.33 -10.38
N GLY A 133 15.76 -8.95 -9.21
CA GLY A 133 14.48 -8.96 -8.50
C GLY A 133 14.00 -7.56 -8.12
N VAL A 134 14.91 -6.71 -7.63
CA VAL A 134 14.63 -5.29 -7.32
C VAL A 134 14.27 -4.50 -8.58
N ALA A 135 15.01 -4.69 -9.69
CA ALA A 135 14.72 -4.01 -10.95
C ALA A 135 13.34 -4.38 -11.53
N ILE A 136 13.00 -5.67 -11.53
CA ILE A 136 11.66 -6.16 -11.97
C ILE A 136 10.57 -5.53 -11.09
N SER A 137 10.77 -5.52 -9.77
CA SER A 137 9.84 -4.90 -8.81
C SER A 137 9.62 -3.41 -9.09
N GLY A 138 10.67 -2.68 -9.45
CA GLY A 138 10.59 -1.28 -9.88
C GLY A 138 9.70 -1.06 -11.11
N ILE A 139 9.86 -1.91 -12.14
CA ILE A 139 9.03 -1.87 -13.35
C ILE A 139 7.55 -2.10 -13.00
N PHE A 140 7.27 -3.08 -12.12
CA PHE A 140 5.90 -3.36 -11.67
C PHE A 140 5.26 -2.17 -10.95
N ILE A 141 5.99 -1.48 -10.07
CA ILE A 141 5.46 -0.29 -9.37
C ILE A 141 5.16 0.84 -10.35
N ILE A 142 6.09 1.14 -11.27
CA ILE A 142 5.88 2.19 -12.27
C ILE A 142 4.66 1.85 -13.13
N GLY A 143 4.56 0.60 -13.58
CA GLY A 143 3.39 0.10 -14.31
C GLY A 143 2.09 0.25 -13.51
N ALA A 144 2.09 -0.13 -12.23
CA ALA A 144 0.92 -0.01 -11.36
C ALA A 144 0.45 1.45 -11.19
N VAL A 145 1.38 2.40 -11.06
CA VAL A 145 1.07 3.84 -10.99
C VAL A 145 0.49 4.35 -12.32
N LEU A 146 1.06 3.94 -13.45
CA LEU A 146 0.53 4.33 -14.76
C LEU A 146 -0.90 3.81 -14.98
N ILE A 147 -1.13 2.53 -14.68
CA ILE A 147 -2.46 1.91 -14.77
C ILE A 147 -3.43 2.62 -13.83
N TYR A 148 -3.01 2.99 -12.62
CA TYR A 148 -3.82 3.75 -11.68
C TYR A 148 -4.32 5.07 -12.28
N PHE A 149 -3.44 5.86 -12.91
CA PHE A 149 -3.84 7.11 -13.55
C PHE A 149 -4.74 6.91 -14.77
N ILE A 150 -4.52 5.84 -15.54
CA ILE A 150 -5.43 5.45 -16.63
C ILE A 150 -6.84 5.16 -16.08
N ILE A 151 -6.95 4.38 -15.00
CA ILE A 151 -8.22 4.08 -14.36
C ILE A 151 -8.89 5.35 -13.83
N LEU A 152 -8.12 6.24 -13.18
CA LEU A 152 -8.62 7.54 -12.72
C LEU A 152 -9.18 8.36 -13.88
N HIS A 153 -8.45 8.43 -15.00
CA HIS A 153 -8.89 9.15 -16.18
C HIS A 153 -10.17 8.56 -16.78
N ILE A 154 -10.25 7.23 -16.88
CA ILE A 154 -11.46 6.53 -17.36
C ILE A 154 -12.66 6.82 -16.45
N ASN A 155 -12.49 6.76 -15.12
CA ASN A 155 -13.59 7.03 -14.17
C ASN A 155 -14.12 8.46 -14.28
N ILE A 156 -13.22 9.45 -14.36
CA ILE A 156 -13.60 10.84 -14.57
C ILE A 156 -14.33 11.00 -15.92
N GLY A 157 -13.86 10.32 -16.98
CA GLY A 157 -14.51 10.31 -18.28
C GLY A 157 -15.91 9.70 -18.26
N ILE A 158 -16.10 8.58 -17.57
CA ILE A 158 -17.42 7.95 -17.36
C ILE A 158 -18.35 8.91 -16.62
N GLN A 159 -17.86 9.56 -15.57
CA GLN A 159 -18.66 10.52 -14.79
C GLN A 159 -19.12 11.71 -15.66
N LYS A 160 -18.23 12.28 -16.49
CA LYS A 160 -18.59 13.37 -17.41
C LYS A 160 -19.65 12.94 -18.42
N ARG A 161 -19.46 11.77 -19.06
CA ARG A 161 -20.45 11.22 -20.01
C ARG A 161 -21.81 10.99 -19.36
N LEU A 162 -21.84 10.47 -18.14
CA LEU A 162 -23.08 10.25 -17.38
C LEU A 162 -23.79 11.56 -17.02
N ALA A 163 -23.05 12.66 -16.83
CA ALA A 163 -23.61 13.99 -16.60
C ALA A 163 -24.13 14.64 -17.91
N ASP A 164 -23.43 14.47 -19.02
CA ASP A 164 -23.85 15.04 -20.32
C ASP A 164 -25.09 14.34 -20.89
N HIS A 165 -25.18 13.02 -20.76
CA HIS A 165 -26.34 12.23 -21.21
C HIS A 165 -27.61 12.43 -20.37
N ASP A 166 -27.53 13.17 -19.26
CA ASP A 166 -28.68 13.57 -18.44
C ASP A 166 -29.70 14.40 -19.23
N LYS A 167 -29.26 15.07 -20.30
CA LYS A 167 -30.14 15.85 -21.19
C LYS A 167 -30.86 15.03 -22.26
N GLN A 168 -30.47 13.78 -22.54
CA GLN A 168 -30.95 13.07 -23.73
C GLN A 168 -31.50 11.66 -23.53
N GLN A 169 -31.14 10.89 -22.50
CA GLN A 169 -31.65 9.50 -22.39
C GLN A 169 -31.78 8.97 -20.94
N SER A 170 -33.00 8.54 -20.61
CA SER A 170 -33.46 7.78 -19.42
C SER A 170 -32.78 6.41 -19.21
N TYR A 171 -31.80 6.03 -20.05
CA TYR A 171 -31.29 4.66 -20.14
C TYR A 171 -30.29 4.27 -19.03
N TYR A 172 -29.74 5.24 -18.29
CA TYR A 172 -28.79 4.96 -17.20
C TYR A 172 -29.47 5.05 -15.83
N SER A 173 -29.60 3.89 -15.17
CA SER A 173 -30.17 3.83 -13.80
C SER A 173 -29.35 4.68 -12.83
N LEU A 174 -30.04 5.38 -11.92
CA LEU A 174 -29.47 6.19 -10.85
C LEU A 174 -28.34 5.49 -10.09
N ALA A 175 -28.46 4.17 -9.90
CA ALA A 175 -27.47 3.33 -9.24
C ALA A 175 -26.09 3.35 -9.94
N ILE A 176 -26.03 3.36 -11.27
CA ILE A 176 -24.76 3.36 -12.02
C ILE A 176 -24.05 4.71 -11.83
N ARG A 177 -24.81 5.81 -11.80
CA ARG A 177 -24.25 7.15 -11.57
C ARG A 177 -23.69 7.28 -10.17
N PHE A 178 -24.42 6.77 -9.17
CA PHE A 178 -23.96 6.73 -7.80
C PHE A 178 -22.66 5.93 -7.68
N GLN A 179 -22.61 4.73 -8.29
CA GLN A 179 -21.42 3.88 -8.30
C GLN A 179 -20.22 4.54 -8.99
N ALA A 180 -20.43 5.21 -10.12
CA ALA A 180 -19.37 5.95 -10.82
C ALA A 180 -18.83 7.12 -10.00
N LYS A 181 -19.72 7.91 -9.38
CA LYS A 181 -19.34 9.05 -8.52
C LYS A 181 -18.55 8.57 -7.30
N GLU A 182 -19.01 7.52 -6.64
CA GLU A 182 -18.35 6.99 -5.45
C GLU A 182 -17.00 6.32 -5.78
N ASN A 183 -16.90 5.59 -6.90
CA ASN A 183 -15.62 5.01 -7.33
C ASN A 183 -14.58 6.09 -7.71
N ALA A 184 -15.00 7.13 -8.44
CA ALA A 184 -14.14 8.27 -8.75
C ALA A 184 -13.69 9.03 -7.50
N ARG A 185 -14.59 9.25 -6.54
CA ARG A 185 -14.27 9.84 -5.23
C ARG A 185 -13.26 8.97 -4.48
N SER A 186 -13.48 7.66 -4.41
CA SER A 186 -12.59 6.72 -3.75
C SER A 186 -11.18 6.73 -4.35
N LEU A 187 -11.06 6.75 -5.69
CA LEU A 187 -9.78 6.89 -6.39
C LEU A 187 -9.10 8.24 -6.12
N GLU A 188 -9.85 9.34 -6.11
CA GLU A 188 -9.27 10.65 -5.82
C GLU A 188 -8.73 10.74 -4.37
N LEU A 189 -9.44 10.13 -3.42
CA LEU A 189 -8.99 10.02 -2.03
C LEU A 189 -7.76 9.12 -1.88
N ALA A 190 -7.73 7.98 -2.58
CA ALA A 190 -6.61 7.04 -2.53
C ALA A 190 -5.36 7.53 -3.26
N LYS A 191 -5.48 8.50 -4.18
CA LYS A 191 -4.39 9.00 -5.02
C LYS A 191 -3.18 9.45 -4.21
N LYS A 192 -3.38 10.19 -3.12
CA LYS A 192 -2.29 10.67 -2.25
C LYS A 192 -1.53 9.53 -1.59
N VAL A 193 -2.26 8.51 -1.13
CA VAL A 193 -1.68 7.31 -0.50
C VAL A 193 -0.88 6.51 -1.52
N VAL A 194 -1.45 6.26 -2.70
CA VAL A 194 -0.79 5.50 -3.78
C VAL A 194 0.49 6.20 -4.23
N LEU A 195 0.45 7.51 -4.47
CA LEU A 195 1.62 8.28 -4.87
C LEU A 195 2.71 8.29 -3.80
N PHE A 196 2.35 8.54 -2.55
CA PHE A 196 3.30 8.56 -1.44
C PHE A 196 3.93 7.17 -1.22
N ALA A 197 3.12 6.12 -1.20
CA ALA A 197 3.60 4.75 -1.04
C ALA A 197 4.54 4.35 -2.20
N SER A 198 4.14 4.63 -3.44
CA SER A 198 4.97 4.32 -4.62
C SER A 198 6.29 5.08 -4.59
N PHE A 199 6.26 6.37 -4.24
CA PHE A 199 7.47 7.18 -4.10
C PHE A 199 8.39 6.64 -3.00
N ALA A 200 7.85 6.33 -1.83
CA ALA A 200 8.64 5.76 -0.73
C ALA A 200 9.29 4.43 -1.09
N ILE A 201 8.55 3.53 -1.77
CA ILE A 201 9.11 2.24 -2.20
C ILE A 201 10.18 2.44 -3.28
N LEU A 202 9.96 3.34 -4.26
CA LEU A 202 10.97 3.67 -5.28
C LEU A 202 12.25 4.26 -4.66
N CYS A 203 12.12 5.14 -3.68
CA CYS A 203 13.27 5.65 -2.92
C CYS A 203 14.02 4.52 -2.20
N GLY A 204 13.29 3.62 -1.52
CA GLY A 204 13.89 2.46 -0.87
C GLY A 204 14.65 1.55 -1.84
N MET A 205 14.06 1.24 -3.00
CA MET A 205 14.72 0.45 -4.04
C MET A 205 15.94 1.16 -4.62
N ALA A 206 15.88 2.48 -4.84
CA ALA A 206 17.03 3.26 -5.30
C ALA A 206 18.19 3.20 -4.31
N LEU A 207 17.91 3.31 -3.00
CA LEU A 207 18.93 3.14 -1.96
C LEU A 207 19.56 1.74 -2.01
N LEU A 208 18.74 0.69 -2.14
CA LEU A 208 19.23 -0.69 -2.25
C LEU A 208 20.13 -0.90 -3.47
N ILE A 209 19.77 -0.32 -4.63
CA ILE A 209 20.59 -0.39 -5.84
C ILE A 209 21.92 0.37 -5.65
N VAL A 210 21.89 1.55 -5.04
CA VAL A 210 23.10 2.33 -4.75
C VAL A 210 24.06 1.57 -3.83
N THR A 211 23.51 0.89 -2.82
CA THR A 211 24.27 -0.01 -1.94
C THR A 211 24.83 -1.21 -2.71
N ALA A 212 24.03 -1.85 -3.56
CA ALA A 212 24.45 -3.02 -4.35
C ALA A 212 25.53 -2.68 -5.41
N LEU A 213 25.57 -1.44 -5.89
CA LEU A 213 26.58 -0.95 -6.83
C LEU A 213 27.86 -0.42 -6.16
N HIS A 214 28.01 -0.57 -4.84
CA HIS A 214 29.18 -0.10 -4.09
C HIS A 214 29.47 1.40 -4.25
N LEU A 215 28.45 2.21 -4.57
CA LEU A 215 28.61 3.65 -4.81
C LEU A 215 28.86 4.46 -3.52
N VAL A 216 28.66 3.84 -2.35
CA VAL A 216 28.73 4.50 -1.04
C VAL A 216 29.44 3.61 0.00
N ASP A 217 30.53 2.96 -0.39
CA ASP A 217 31.25 2.00 0.47
C ASP A 217 31.66 2.58 1.83
N ASN A 218 32.11 3.84 1.88
CA ASN A 218 32.54 4.50 3.13
C ASN A 218 31.41 4.68 4.17
N HIS A 219 30.14 4.65 3.75
CA HIS A 219 28.98 4.85 4.63
C HIS A 219 27.90 3.78 4.44
N ILE A 220 28.25 2.63 3.87
CA ILE A 220 27.30 1.60 3.45
C ILE A 220 26.40 1.13 4.59
N SER A 221 26.97 0.90 5.79
CA SER A 221 26.24 0.49 6.99
C SER A 221 25.19 1.53 7.41
N THR A 222 25.53 2.81 7.41
CA THR A 222 24.61 3.90 7.76
C THR A 222 23.43 3.96 6.78
N PHE A 223 23.69 3.88 5.48
CA PHE A 223 22.65 3.91 4.45
C PHE A 223 21.72 2.69 4.54
N VAL A 224 22.27 1.51 4.78
CA VAL A 224 21.50 0.28 5.00
C VAL A 224 20.58 0.41 6.22
N ILE A 225 21.09 0.93 7.34
CA ILE A 225 20.28 1.14 8.56
C ILE A 225 19.14 2.13 8.30
N PHE A 226 19.39 3.23 7.59
CA PHE A 226 18.33 4.19 7.24
C PHE A 226 17.29 3.58 6.31
N ALA A 227 17.72 2.83 5.29
CA ALA A 227 16.82 2.13 4.36
C ALA A 227 15.95 1.10 5.11
N GLU A 228 16.55 0.30 6.00
CA GLU A 228 15.83 -0.64 6.86
C GLU A 228 14.83 0.05 7.77
N ALA A 229 15.23 1.13 8.44
CA ALA A 229 14.35 1.88 9.32
C ALA A 229 13.15 2.46 8.56
N ALA A 230 13.38 3.07 7.39
CA ALA A 230 12.31 3.62 6.55
C ALA A 230 11.32 2.53 6.10
N PHE A 231 11.84 1.35 5.78
CA PHE A 231 11.06 0.21 5.33
C PHE A 231 10.25 -0.44 6.46
N ASN A 232 10.85 -0.64 7.64
CA ASN A 232 10.18 -1.25 8.80
C ASN A 232 9.19 -0.31 9.50
N LEU A 233 9.43 1.00 9.45
CA LEU A 233 8.59 2.03 10.07
C LEU A 233 7.55 2.62 9.10
N ASN A 234 7.34 1.99 7.94
CA ASN A 234 6.38 2.45 6.94
C ASN A 234 4.95 2.70 7.45
N PRO A 235 4.38 2.01 8.47
CA PRO A 235 3.02 2.30 8.91
C PRO A 235 2.94 3.67 9.61
N LEU A 236 4.04 4.15 10.21
CA LEU A 236 4.11 5.48 10.82
C LEU A 236 3.93 6.60 9.80
N PHE A 237 4.16 6.33 8.51
CA PHE A 237 4.00 7.31 7.45
C PHE A 237 2.73 7.05 6.62
N ILE A 238 2.48 5.81 6.23
CA ILE A 238 1.34 5.44 5.37
C ILE A 238 0.01 5.64 6.09
N VAL A 239 -0.10 5.28 7.37
CA VAL A 239 -1.36 5.40 8.11
C VAL A 239 -1.76 6.86 8.27
N PRO A 240 -0.88 7.79 8.73
CA PRO A 240 -1.22 9.21 8.74
C PRO A 240 -1.58 9.74 7.36
N VAL A 241 -0.83 9.42 6.30
CA VAL A 241 -1.17 9.88 4.94
C VAL A 241 -2.56 9.42 4.53
N GLY A 242 -2.93 8.16 4.81
CA GLY A 242 -4.29 7.65 4.59
C GLY A 242 -5.35 8.41 5.39
N MET A 243 -5.10 8.66 6.68
CA MET A 243 -6.02 9.39 7.55
C MET A 243 -6.23 10.83 7.12
N TYR A 244 -5.17 11.54 6.69
CA TYR A 244 -5.25 12.92 6.21
C TYR A 244 -5.83 13.02 4.79
N SER A 245 -5.80 11.94 4.01
CA SER A 245 -6.34 11.91 2.65
C SER A 245 -7.87 11.95 2.63
N VAL A 246 -8.52 11.44 3.68
CA VAL A 246 -9.98 11.44 3.82
C VAL A 246 -10.42 12.48 4.86
N PRO A 247 -11.10 13.58 4.46
CA PRO A 247 -11.49 14.65 5.39
C PRO A 247 -12.28 14.17 6.61
N THR A 248 -13.22 13.24 6.40
CA THR A 248 -14.05 12.68 7.47
C THR A 248 -13.23 11.86 8.47
N TRP A 249 -12.20 11.13 8.02
CA TRP A 249 -11.31 10.36 8.90
C TRP A 249 -10.38 11.27 9.69
N ARG A 250 -9.79 12.26 9.02
CA ARG A 250 -8.98 13.30 9.65
C ARG A 250 -9.75 14.00 10.76
N GLU A 251 -10.98 14.41 10.50
CA GLU A 251 -11.80 15.12 11.49
C GLU A 251 -12.22 14.24 12.66
N ARG A 252 -12.59 12.98 12.40
CA ARG A 252 -12.85 12.00 13.46
C ARG A 252 -11.61 11.76 14.31
N PHE A 253 -10.43 11.60 13.70
CA PHE A 253 -9.19 11.43 14.45
C PHE A 253 -8.89 12.60 15.38
N PHE A 254 -9.00 13.83 14.88
CA PHE A 254 -8.82 15.02 15.72
C PHE A 254 -9.90 15.18 16.80
N LYS A 255 -11.13 14.70 16.54
CA LYS A 255 -12.20 14.64 17.54
C LYS A 255 -11.97 13.52 18.56
N SER A 256 -11.28 12.43 18.24
CA SER A 256 -11.05 11.31 19.15
C SER A 256 -9.79 11.43 20.00
N VAL A 257 -8.80 12.22 19.57
CA VAL A 257 -7.53 12.37 20.31
C VAL A 257 -7.60 13.59 21.25
N PRO A 258 -7.60 13.38 22.58
CA PRO A 258 -7.81 14.46 23.56
C PRO A 258 -6.71 15.54 23.55
N ILE A 259 -5.50 15.18 23.12
CA ILE A 259 -4.37 16.13 22.99
C ILE A 259 -4.65 17.17 21.91
N PHE A 260 -5.21 16.75 20.77
CA PHE A 260 -5.51 17.65 19.65
C PHE A 260 -6.81 18.44 19.84
N GLN A 261 -7.76 17.95 20.64
CA GLN A 261 -8.92 18.73 21.05
C GLN A 261 -8.52 20.01 21.79
N LYS A 262 -7.54 19.94 22.71
CA LYS A 262 -7.03 21.10 23.45
C LYS A 262 -6.39 22.18 22.56
N LEU A 263 -5.72 21.76 21.48
CA LEU A 263 -5.16 22.65 20.45
C LEU A 263 -6.26 23.31 19.60
N ARG A 264 -7.36 22.60 19.33
CA ARG A 264 -8.49 23.10 18.53
C ARG A 264 -9.40 24.06 19.31
N THR A 265 -9.64 23.83 20.60
CA THR A 265 -10.41 24.74 21.46
C THR A 265 -9.78 26.12 21.58
N ARG A 266 -8.46 26.25 21.34
CA ARG A 266 -7.77 27.54 21.31
C ARG A 266 -7.96 28.31 19.99
N LYS A 267 -8.49 27.69 18.93
CA LYS A 267 -8.47 28.28 17.58
C LYS A 267 -9.78 28.27 16.80
N SER A 268 -10.93 27.82 17.34
CA SER A 268 -12.14 27.83 16.50
C SER A 268 -13.50 27.87 17.21
N ASN A 269 -14.13 29.04 17.15
CA ASN A 269 -15.59 29.20 17.02
C ASN A 269 -16.03 28.76 15.61
N SER A 270 -16.01 27.46 15.28
CA SER A 270 -16.55 26.95 14.00
C SER A 270 -17.62 25.88 14.18
N LYS A 271 -18.82 26.32 14.57
CA LYS A 271 -20.06 25.53 14.43
C LYS A 271 -20.56 25.43 12.97
N VAL A 272 -19.84 26.01 12.01
CA VAL A 272 -20.31 26.17 10.62
C VAL A 272 -20.11 24.90 9.78
N SER A 273 -19.04 24.12 9.98
CA SER A 273 -18.70 23.00 9.08
C SER A 273 -19.61 21.76 9.22
N ASP A 274 -19.92 21.34 10.45
CA ASP A 274 -20.77 20.15 10.69
C ASP A 274 -22.23 20.37 10.24
N THR A 275 -22.67 21.63 10.17
CA THR A 275 -24.02 22.01 9.70
C THR A 275 -24.11 22.00 8.17
N VAL A 276 -23.02 22.35 7.48
CA VAL A 276 -22.95 22.37 6.01
C VAL A 276 -22.92 20.94 5.44
N GLU A 277 -22.11 20.03 6.02
CA GLU A 277 -22.01 18.65 5.53
C GLU A 277 -23.31 17.85 5.76
N LYS A 278 -23.98 18.05 6.90
CA LYS A 278 -25.32 17.49 7.14
C LYS A 278 -26.37 18.05 6.18
N ASN A 279 -26.30 19.35 5.87
CA ASN A 279 -27.20 19.96 4.90
C ASN A 279 -26.93 19.50 3.47
N GLU A 280 -25.68 19.23 3.09
CA GLU A 280 -25.34 18.69 1.78
C GLU A 280 -25.79 17.24 1.62
N ALA A 281 -25.57 16.38 2.63
CA ALA A 281 -26.06 15.00 2.60
C ALA A 281 -27.59 14.92 2.60
N ALA A 282 -28.27 15.82 3.34
CA ALA A 282 -29.72 15.95 3.34
C ALA A 282 -30.24 16.46 1.98
N LYS A 283 -29.62 17.49 1.41
CA LYS A 283 -29.97 18.01 0.07
C LYS A 283 -29.71 16.99 -1.03
N GLU A 284 -28.59 16.26 -0.99
CA GLU A 284 -28.32 15.19 -1.96
C GLU A 284 -29.38 14.09 -1.84
N SER A 285 -29.70 13.65 -0.62
CA SER A 285 -30.77 12.66 -0.40
C SER A 285 -32.11 13.15 -0.92
N GLU A 286 -32.47 14.40 -0.66
CA GLU A 286 -33.72 15.01 -1.10
C GLU A 286 -33.80 15.15 -2.63
N ILE A 287 -32.70 15.55 -3.28
CA ILE A 287 -32.59 15.55 -4.75
C ILE A 287 -32.78 14.14 -5.31
N TYR A 288 -32.15 13.13 -4.70
CA TYR A 288 -32.29 11.74 -5.12
C TYR A 288 -33.71 11.19 -4.93
N PHE A 289 -34.36 11.49 -3.79
CA PHE A 289 -35.74 11.10 -3.53
C PHE A 289 -36.72 11.81 -4.45
N ASN A 290 -36.50 13.08 -4.77
CA ASN A 290 -37.33 13.83 -5.70
C ASN A 290 -37.19 13.28 -7.12
N GLN A 291 -35.97 12.97 -7.57
CA GLN A 291 -35.72 12.30 -8.85
C GLN A 291 -36.37 10.91 -8.90
N LEU A 292 -36.31 10.14 -7.81
CA LEU A 292 -36.97 8.85 -7.71
C LEU A 292 -38.49 9.00 -7.80
N SER A 293 -39.09 9.96 -7.09
CA SER A 293 -40.54 10.20 -7.13
C SER A 293 -41.01 10.64 -8.51
N ALA A 294 -40.22 11.45 -9.21
CA ALA A 294 -40.52 11.93 -10.55
C ALA A 294 -40.42 10.82 -11.61
N ALA A 295 -39.54 9.84 -11.41
CA ALA A 295 -39.44 8.67 -12.28
C ALA A 295 -40.55 7.62 -12.06
N TRP A 296 -41.31 7.74 -10.97
CA TRP A 296 -42.42 6.85 -10.61
C TRP A 296 -43.81 7.48 -10.86
N ARG A 297 -43.85 8.71 -11.39
CA ARG A 297 -45.06 9.33 -11.96
C ARG A 297 -45.06 9.15 -13.47
#